data_AF-A0A950XBZ1-F1
#
_entry.id   AF-A0A950XBZ1-F1
#
_cell.length_a   1.000
_cell.length_b   1.000
_cell.length_c   1.000
_cell.angle_alpha   90.00
_cell.angle_beta   90.00
_cell.angle_gamma   90.00
#
_symmetry.space_group_name_H-M   'P 1'
#
loop_
_entity.id
_entity.type
_entity.pdbx_description
1 polymer ?
#
loop_
_entity_poly.entity_id
_entity_poly.type
_entity_poly.pdbx_seq_one_letter_code
_entity_poly.pdbx_strand_id
1 'polypeptide(L)'
;TGEPPYPHAKVFSLKCMFDESRHDLIAMSDSDVRVGPDFCRSVAAEFENQRLGLITCPYRAVAGKGIWSRLEALGMNTDFHAGLFTAVMMEGARFAVGPTIVARREVLLALGGVERVKDYLSSEDFMLGRLASDLGFAVSLSSYVV
;
A
#
# COMPACT_ATOMS: atom_id res chain seq x y z
N THR A 1 -24.78 6.32 6.05
CA THR A 1 -24.51 7.74 5.73
C THR A 1 -23.03 7.86 5.49
N GLY A 2 -22.63 8.14 4.24
CA GLY A 2 -21.24 8.04 3.77
C GLY A 2 -20.40 9.31 3.90
N GLU A 3 -20.85 10.28 4.72
CA GLU A 3 -20.06 11.48 4.98
C GLU A 3 -19.03 11.20 6.07
N PRO A 4 -17.74 11.43 5.80
CA PRO A 4 -16.69 11.13 6.75
C PRO A 4 -16.71 12.14 7.91
N PRO A 5 -16.55 11.70 9.18
CA PRO A 5 -16.48 12.59 10.33
C PRO A 5 -15.15 13.37 10.43
N TYR A 6 -14.25 13.20 9.46
CA TYR A 6 -12.96 13.89 9.33
C TYR A 6 -12.63 14.10 7.84
N PRO A 7 -11.77 15.08 7.49
CA PRO A 7 -11.53 15.51 6.10
C PRO A 7 -11.00 14.40 5.17
N HIS A 8 -10.46 13.31 5.71
CA HIS A 8 -9.86 12.23 4.93
C HIS A 8 -10.88 11.15 4.53
N ALA A 9 -11.56 11.37 3.40
CA ALA A 9 -12.59 10.45 2.90
C ALA A 9 -12.07 9.03 2.57
N LYS A 10 -10.84 8.91 2.05
CA LYS A 10 -10.21 7.61 1.76
C LYS A 10 -10.04 6.77 3.03
N VAL A 11 -9.42 7.32 4.07
CA VAL A 11 -9.22 6.65 5.37
C VAL A 11 -10.55 6.27 6.02
N PHE A 12 -11.58 7.12 5.95
CA PHE A 12 -12.90 6.76 6.46
C PHE A 12 -13.51 5.57 5.70
N SER A 13 -13.42 5.58 4.36
CA SER A 13 -13.90 4.48 3.53
C SER A 13 -13.16 3.17 3.86
N LEU A 14 -11.84 3.23 4.00
CA LEU A 14 -11.01 2.10 4.40
C LEU A 14 -11.38 1.59 5.80
N LYS A 15 -11.66 2.48 6.76
CA LYS A 15 -12.15 2.08 8.09
C LYS A 15 -13.46 1.32 7.98
N CYS A 16 -14.47 1.87 7.30
CA CYS A 16 -15.76 1.21 7.15
C CYS A 16 -15.62 -0.17 6.48
N MET A 17 -14.77 -0.28 5.45
CA MET A 17 -14.48 -1.56 4.80
C MET A 17 -13.72 -2.52 5.72
N PHE A 18 -12.81 -2.00 6.54
CA PHE A 18 -12.05 -2.79 7.50
C PHE A 18 -12.93 -3.37 8.61
N ASP A 19 -13.89 -2.59 9.12
CA ASP A 19 -14.83 -3.03 10.17
C ASP A 19 -15.74 -4.17 9.66
N GLU A 20 -16.12 -4.16 8.39
CA GLU A 20 -16.93 -5.22 7.75
C GLU A 20 -16.10 -6.41 7.23
N SER A 21 -14.78 -6.25 7.13
CA SER A 21 -13.91 -7.30 6.60
C SER A 21 -13.82 -8.48 7.58
N ARG A 22 -13.81 -9.70 7.04
CA ARG A 22 -13.78 -10.96 7.83
C ARG A 22 -12.46 -11.72 7.77
N HIS A 23 -11.58 -11.35 6.84
CA HIS A 23 -10.35 -12.08 6.55
C HIS A 23 -9.16 -11.44 7.28
N ASP A 24 -8.11 -12.23 7.49
CA ASP A 24 -6.90 -11.77 8.19
C ASP A 24 -5.96 -10.96 7.30
N LEU A 25 -6.02 -11.17 5.98
CA LEU A 25 -5.27 -10.40 4.99
C LEU A 25 -6.18 -9.33 4.39
N ILE A 26 -5.75 -8.08 4.50
CA ILE A 26 -6.48 -6.91 4.00
C ILE A 26 -5.69 -6.32 2.84
N ALA A 27 -6.22 -6.49 1.63
CA ALA A 27 -5.69 -5.84 0.44
C ALA A 27 -6.41 -4.51 0.22
N MET A 28 -5.65 -3.43 0.22
CA MET A 28 -6.10 -2.07 -0.06
C MET A 28 -5.55 -1.69 -1.42
N SER A 29 -6.43 -1.32 -2.35
CA SER A 29 -6.06 -0.90 -3.70
C SER A 29 -6.84 0.35 -4.07
N ASP A 30 -6.18 1.28 -4.72
CA ASP A 30 -6.83 2.44 -5.32
C ASP A 30 -7.68 2.03 -6.54
N SER A 31 -8.65 2.89 -6.88
CA SER A 31 -9.68 2.60 -7.88
C SER A 31 -9.19 2.66 -9.33
N ASP A 32 -8.02 3.24 -9.57
CA ASP A 32 -7.36 3.35 -10.87
C ASP A 32 -6.32 2.25 -11.12
N VAL A 33 -6.15 1.33 -10.17
CA VAL A 33 -5.20 0.21 -10.28
C VAL A 33 -5.85 -1.00 -10.92
N ARG A 34 -5.07 -1.70 -11.74
CA ARG A 34 -5.49 -2.95 -12.38
C ARG A 34 -4.58 -4.11 -12.02
N VAL A 35 -5.04 -4.96 -11.11
CA VAL A 35 -4.39 -6.23 -10.78
C VAL A 35 -4.68 -7.32 -11.82
N GLY A 36 -3.75 -8.25 -12.01
CA GLY A 36 -3.97 -9.47 -12.77
C GLY A 36 -4.66 -10.58 -11.96
N PRO A 37 -5.06 -11.69 -12.62
CA PRO A 37 -5.81 -12.77 -11.97
C PRO A 37 -5.01 -13.50 -10.88
N ASP A 38 -3.68 -13.49 -10.97
CA ASP A 38 -2.80 -14.18 -10.01
C ASP A 38 -2.47 -13.34 -8.76
N PHE A 39 -2.93 -12.08 -8.69
CA PHE A 39 -2.59 -11.15 -7.61
C PHE A 39 -2.81 -11.74 -6.21
N CYS A 40 -4.03 -12.21 -5.92
CA CYS A 40 -4.36 -12.77 -4.61
C CYS A 40 -3.51 -14.00 -4.27
N ARG A 41 -3.16 -14.83 -5.26
CA ARG A 41 -2.33 -16.01 -5.05
C ARG A 41 -0.90 -15.64 -4.72
N SER A 42 -0.31 -14.72 -5.49
CA SER A 42 1.07 -14.27 -5.29
C SER A 42 1.23 -13.58 -3.93
N VAL A 43 0.32 -12.66 -3.61
CA VAL A 43 0.32 -11.96 -2.33
C VAL A 43 0.12 -12.92 -1.16
N ALA A 44 -0.85 -13.85 -1.25
CA ALA A 44 -1.08 -14.81 -0.17
C ALA A 44 0.14 -15.70 0.10
N ALA A 45 0.88 -16.09 -0.94
CA ALA A 45 2.11 -16.86 -0.80
C ALA A 45 3.22 -16.07 -0.07
N GLU A 46 3.35 -14.77 -0.31
CA GLU A 46 4.31 -13.92 0.41
C GLU A 46 3.98 -13.83 1.90
N PHE A 47 2.69 -13.85 2.25
CA PHE A 47 2.22 -13.90 3.64
C PHE A 47 2.29 -15.29 4.30
N GLU A 48 2.90 -16.30 3.69
CA GLU A 48 3.28 -17.52 4.45
C GLU A 48 4.29 -17.20 5.56
N ASN A 49 5.11 -16.15 5.38
CA ASN A 49 5.98 -15.66 6.44
C ASN A 49 5.16 -14.93 7.50
N GLN A 50 5.03 -15.52 8.69
CA GLN A 50 4.30 -14.93 9.82
C GLN A 50 4.92 -13.62 10.34
N ARG A 51 6.21 -13.37 10.07
CA ARG A 51 6.86 -12.10 10.46
C ARG A 51 6.48 -10.94 9.55
N LEU A 52 5.99 -11.24 8.34
CA LEU A 52 5.59 -10.26 7.35
C LEU A 52 4.23 -9.69 7.74
N GLY A 53 4.24 -8.43 8.15
CA GLY A 53 3.04 -7.73 8.58
C GLY A 53 2.40 -6.90 7.46
N LEU A 54 3.21 -6.37 6.55
CA LEU A 54 2.75 -5.50 5.48
C LEU A 54 3.62 -5.66 4.24
N ILE A 55 2.98 -5.70 3.08
CA ILE A 55 3.64 -5.60 1.79
C ILE A 55 3.11 -4.43 1.00
N THR A 56 3.99 -3.84 0.21
CA THR A 56 3.63 -2.85 -0.80
C THR A 56 3.95 -3.42 -2.17
N CYS A 57 3.03 -3.27 -3.12
CA CYS A 57 3.24 -3.76 -4.49
C CYS A 57 3.84 -2.63 -5.33
N PRO A 58 4.98 -2.86 -6.02
CA PRO A 58 5.43 -1.93 -7.06
C PRO A 58 4.33 -1.75 -8.10
N TYR A 59 4.16 -0.55 -8.61
CA TYR A 59 3.14 -0.24 -9.62
C TYR A 59 3.78 0.33 -10.88
N ARG A 60 3.26 -0.05 -12.03
CA ARG A 60 3.72 0.43 -13.34
C ARG A 60 2.72 1.44 -13.89
N ALA A 61 3.16 2.68 -14.06
CA ALA A 61 2.35 3.70 -14.70
C ALA A 61 2.09 3.34 -16.18
N VAL A 62 0.83 3.27 -16.58
CA VAL A 62 0.42 3.05 -17.98
C VAL A 62 0.07 4.38 -18.61
N ALA A 63 0.85 4.79 -19.60
CA ALA A 63 0.62 6.05 -20.31
C ALA A 63 -0.69 6.04 -21.11
N GLY A 64 -1.42 7.15 -21.05
CA GLY A 64 -2.50 7.46 -21.97
C GLY A 64 -2.00 7.82 -23.38
N LYS A 65 -2.90 8.29 -24.24
CA LYS A 65 -2.59 8.60 -25.65
C LYS A 65 -1.71 9.84 -25.85
N GLY A 66 -1.56 10.68 -24.84
CA GLY A 66 -0.83 11.95 -24.91
C GLY A 66 0.69 11.81 -24.70
N ILE A 67 1.46 12.68 -25.34
CA ILE A 67 2.93 12.73 -25.21
C ILE A 67 3.34 13.05 -23.76
N TRP A 68 2.60 13.95 -23.09
CA TRP A 68 2.85 14.30 -21.68
C TRP A 68 2.62 13.13 -20.73
N SER A 69 1.55 12.35 -20.94
CA SER A 69 1.28 11.14 -20.16
C SER A 69 2.34 10.06 -20.38
N ARG A 70 2.92 9.99 -21.59
CA ARG A 70 4.06 9.11 -21.87
C ARG A 70 5.33 9.54 -21.15
N LEU A 71 5.59 10.85 -21.08
CA LEU A 71 6.75 11.38 -20.38
C LEU A 71 6.64 11.17 -18.86
N GLU A 72 5.45 11.41 -18.31
CA GLU A 72 5.16 11.15 -16.89
C GLU A 72 5.28 9.67 -16.55
N ALA A 73 4.69 8.78 -17.38
CA ALA A 73 4.83 7.35 -17.20
C ALA A 73 6.29 6.89 -17.33
N LEU A 74 7.10 7.52 -18.19
CA LEU A 74 8.53 7.23 -18.28
C LEU A 74 9.22 7.57 -16.95
N GLY A 75 9.02 8.78 -16.43
CA GLY A 75 9.61 9.23 -15.16
C GLY A 75 9.18 8.37 -13.96
N MET A 76 7.91 7.99 -13.87
CA MET A 76 7.43 7.07 -12.83
C MET A 76 8.01 5.66 -12.97
N ASN A 77 8.16 5.16 -14.21
CA ASN A 77 8.70 3.83 -14.42
C ASN A 77 10.23 3.76 -14.27
N THR A 78 10.96 4.87 -14.42
CA THR A 78 12.43 4.90 -14.23
C THR A 78 12.84 5.49 -12.89
N ASP A 79 12.59 6.77 -12.66
CA ASP A 79 13.20 7.53 -11.56
C ASP A 79 12.58 7.15 -10.22
N PHE A 80 11.26 6.97 -10.20
CA PHE A 80 10.55 6.57 -8.99
C PHE A 80 10.91 5.14 -8.57
N HIS A 81 10.97 4.19 -9.50
CA HIS A 81 11.40 2.82 -9.19
C HIS A 81 12.86 2.77 -8.75
N ALA A 82 13.76 3.52 -9.40
CA ALA A 82 15.15 3.61 -8.99
C ALA A 82 15.27 4.15 -7.56
N GLY A 83 14.53 5.20 -7.22
CA GLY A 83 14.45 5.73 -5.86
C GLY A 83 13.90 4.71 -4.86
N LEU A 84 12.80 4.04 -5.21
CA LEU A 84 12.14 3.04 -4.38
C LEU A 84 13.10 1.88 -4.05
N PHE A 85 13.70 1.27 -5.07
CA PHE A 85 14.62 0.16 -4.87
C PHE A 85 15.87 0.59 -4.12
N THR A 86 16.42 1.78 -4.39
CA THR A 86 17.58 2.29 -3.66
C THR A 86 17.26 2.47 -2.18
N ALA A 87 16.11 3.06 -1.85
CA ALA A 87 15.70 3.25 -0.46
C ALA A 87 15.46 1.90 0.25
N VAL A 88 14.82 0.94 -0.43
CA VAL A 88 14.68 -0.44 0.09
C VAL A 88 16.03 -1.12 0.30
N MET A 89 16.99 -0.92 -0.59
CA MET A 89 18.35 -1.49 -0.45
C MET A 89 19.16 -0.84 0.68
N MET A 90 18.99 0.46 0.91
CA MET A 90 19.76 1.19 1.93
C MET A 90 19.18 1.02 3.33
N GLU A 91 17.87 1.17 3.50
CA GLU A 91 17.22 1.19 4.81
C GLU A 91 16.42 -0.09 5.13
N GLY A 92 16.21 -0.95 4.13
CA GLY A 92 15.14 -1.95 4.15
C GLY A 92 13.80 -1.35 3.75
N ALA A 93 12.83 -2.18 3.40
CA ALA A 93 11.47 -1.72 3.14
C ALA A 93 10.82 -1.29 4.47
N ARG A 94 11.06 -0.07 4.95
CA ARG A 94 10.48 0.48 6.18
C ARG A 94 9.27 1.38 5.94
N PHE A 95 8.85 1.48 4.70
CA PHE A 95 7.77 2.35 4.25
C PHE A 95 6.94 1.61 3.21
N ALA A 96 5.66 1.93 3.15
CA ALA A 96 4.77 1.42 2.12
C ALA A 96 4.51 2.56 1.15
N VAL A 97 4.74 2.32 -0.13
CA VAL A 97 4.53 3.34 -1.16
C VAL A 97 3.96 2.62 -2.36
N GLY A 98 2.70 2.89 -2.64
CA GLY A 98 2.06 2.37 -3.82
C GLY A 98 0.56 2.36 -3.66
N PRO A 99 -0.15 2.36 -4.78
CA PRO A 99 -1.60 2.38 -4.81
C PRO A 99 -2.18 1.01 -4.40
N THR A 100 -1.35 0.00 -4.16
CA THR A 100 -1.76 -1.30 -3.61
C THR A 100 -0.87 -1.72 -2.45
N ILE A 101 -1.49 -1.88 -1.29
CA ILE A 101 -0.86 -2.31 -0.04
C ILE A 101 -1.67 -3.47 0.50
N VAL A 102 -0.98 -4.51 0.95
CA VAL A 102 -1.63 -5.61 1.66
C VAL A 102 -1.03 -5.70 3.05
N ALA A 103 -1.88 -5.78 4.06
CA ALA A 103 -1.46 -5.85 5.45
C ALA A 103 -2.24 -6.93 6.19
N ARG A 104 -1.63 -7.49 7.24
CA ARG A 104 -2.37 -8.32 8.18
C ARG A 104 -3.28 -7.45 9.04
N ARG A 105 -4.47 -7.96 9.35
CA ARG A 105 -5.42 -7.34 10.27
C ARG A 105 -4.77 -7.02 11.61
N GLU A 106 -3.95 -7.92 12.14
CA GLU A 106 -3.27 -7.73 13.43
C GLU A 106 -2.39 -6.47 13.44
N VAL A 107 -1.74 -6.15 12.32
CA VAL A 107 -0.90 -4.96 12.17
C VAL A 107 -1.77 -3.72 12.20
N LEU A 108 -2.87 -3.72 11.42
CA LEU A 108 -3.81 -2.60 11.40
C LEU A 108 -4.47 -2.38 12.77
N LEU A 109 -4.74 -3.43 13.53
CA LEU A 109 -5.24 -3.33 14.90
C LEU A 109 -4.17 -2.82 15.87
N ALA A 110 -2.94 -3.33 15.78
CA ALA A 110 -1.82 -2.90 16.62
C ALA A 110 -1.48 -1.41 16.42
N LEU A 111 -1.72 -0.89 15.22
CA LEU A 111 -1.58 0.53 14.89
C LEU A 111 -2.66 1.44 15.50
N GLY A 112 -3.71 0.86 16.09
CA GLY A 112 -4.90 1.59 16.56
C GLY A 112 -5.91 1.87 15.45
N GLY A 113 -5.87 1.10 14.37
CA GLY A 113 -6.76 1.21 13.21
C GLY A 113 -6.23 2.16 12.12
N VAL A 114 -6.85 2.06 10.94
CA VAL A 114 -6.52 2.91 9.77
C VAL A 114 -6.77 4.40 10.06
N GLU A 115 -7.61 4.72 11.06
CA GLU A 115 -7.83 6.10 11.50
C GLU A 115 -6.58 6.78 12.05
N ARG A 116 -5.56 6.03 12.47
CA ARG A 116 -4.34 6.61 13.02
C ARG A 116 -3.59 7.48 12.00
N VAL A 117 -3.80 7.22 10.71
CA VAL A 117 -3.22 7.97 9.60
C VAL A 117 -4.16 9.02 9.00
N LYS A 118 -5.35 9.26 9.58
CA LYS A 118 -6.36 10.21 9.05
C LYS A 118 -5.86 11.65 8.89
N ASP A 119 -4.87 12.06 9.67
CA ASP A 119 -4.34 13.43 9.66
C ASP A 119 -3.25 13.62 8.58
N TYR A 120 -2.83 12.54 7.89
CA TYR A 120 -1.81 12.55 6.84
C TYR A 120 -2.45 12.44 5.45
N LEU A 121 -2.88 13.58 4.90
CA LEU A 121 -3.69 13.69 3.67
C LEU A 121 -3.03 13.23 2.36
N SER A 122 -1.73 12.95 2.34
CA SER A 122 -0.99 12.56 1.12
C SER A 122 0.15 11.58 1.37
N SER A 123 0.24 11.07 2.59
CA SER A 123 1.31 10.17 3.03
C SER A 123 0.78 9.11 4.00
N GLU A 124 -0.51 8.80 3.93
CA GLU A 124 -1.15 7.79 4.76
C GLU A 124 -0.50 6.43 4.58
N ASP A 125 -0.17 6.06 3.35
CA ASP A 125 0.46 4.80 2.96
C ASP A 125 1.90 4.72 3.52
N PHE A 126 2.67 5.79 3.34
CA PHE A 126 4.03 5.90 3.86
C PHE A 126 4.05 5.78 5.39
N MET A 127 3.16 6.52 6.06
CA MET A 127 3.02 6.50 7.51
C MET A 127 2.55 5.14 8.01
N LEU A 128 1.67 4.46 7.29
CA LEU A 128 1.21 3.12 7.64
C LEU A 128 2.37 2.12 7.65
N GLY A 129 3.20 2.12 6.59
CA GLY A 129 4.40 1.29 6.53
C GLY A 129 5.43 1.65 7.61
N ARG A 130 5.64 2.95 7.86
CA ARG A 130 6.59 3.41 8.88
C ARG A 130 6.16 3.00 10.29
N LEU A 131 4.90 3.24 10.64
CA LEU A 131 4.37 2.87 11.95
C LEU A 131 4.37 1.35 12.13
N ALA A 132 4.08 0.57 11.09
CA ALA A 132 4.18 -0.88 11.15
C ALA A 132 5.61 -1.35 11.41
N SER A 133 6.60 -0.73 10.75
CA SER A 133 8.02 -1.00 10.99
C SER A 133 8.46 -0.58 12.39
N ASP A 134 7.98 0.55 12.91
CA ASP A 134 8.31 1.06 14.25
C ASP A 134 7.72 0.16 15.35
N LEU A 135 6.61 -0.54 15.09
CA LEU A 135 6.03 -1.58 15.95
C LEU A 135 6.76 -2.93 15.85
N GLY A 136 7.75 -3.06 14.98
CA GLY A 136 8.57 -4.27 14.82
C GLY A 136 8.01 -5.30 13.83
N PHE A 137 6.96 -4.97 13.08
CA PHE A 137 6.49 -5.84 12.00
C PHE A 137 7.42 -5.75 10.78
N ALA A 138 7.65 -6.86 10.09
CA ALA A 138 8.41 -6.82 8.85
C ALA A 138 7.53 -6.22 7.75
N VAL A 139 8.08 -5.20 7.08
CA VAL A 139 7.52 -4.57 5.90
C VAL A 139 8.38 -5.01 4.71
N SER A 140 7.75 -5.38 3.59
CA SER A 140 8.46 -5.85 2.39
C SER A 140 7.87 -5.27 1.11
N LEU A 141 8.69 -5.27 0.07
CA LEU A 141 8.24 -5.04 -1.29
C LEU A 141 7.77 -6.37 -1.89
N SER A 142 6.58 -6.39 -2.48
CA SER A 142 6.06 -7.58 -3.17
C SER A 142 6.83 -7.85 -4.46
N SER A 143 6.93 -9.12 -4.83
CA SER A 143 7.43 -9.54 -6.14
C SER A 143 6.42 -9.25 -7.26
N TYR A 144 5.16 -8.99 -6.90
CA TYR A 144 4.09 -8.74 -7.85
C TYR A 144 3.98 -7.26 -8.20
N VAL A 145 4.14 -6.94 -9.49
CA VAL A 145 3.97 -5.58 -10.02
C VAL A 145 2.56 -5.39 -10.53
N VAL A 146 1.93 -4.28 -10.14
CA VAL A 146 0.57 -3.90 -10.54
C VAL A 146 0.56 -2.95 -11.73
#